data_AF-A0A1H9CEM2-F1
#
_entry.id   AF-A0A1H9CEM2-F1
#
_cell.length_a   1.000
_cell.length_b   1.000
_cell.length_c   1.000
_cell.angle_alpha   90.00
_cell.angle_beta   90.00
_cell.angle_gamma   90.00
#
_symmetry.space_group_name_H-M   'P 1'
#
loop_
_entity.id
_entity.type
_entity.pdbx_description
1 polymer ?
#
loop_
_entity_poly.entity_id
_entity_poly.type
_entity_poly.pdbx_seq_one_letter_code
_entity_poly.pdbx_strand_id
1 'polypeptide(L)'
;MFEIAGLAIGGIAALSSVVQAYYAAKSANKDLSNAVLLKSKKRAEKPLKNGVKVVANVIDKELLATLQQEIEVQLKELIEVFRSSNISDVERDHMIEKARLQICRFLSEVRRFNNDSLPTKRLEQLWLSNRCKT
;
A
#
# COMPACT_ATOMS: atom_id res chain seq x y z
N MET A 1 2.43 -11.62 15.62
CA MET A 1 2.68 -10.17 15.63
C MET A 1 3.62 -9.79 14.48
N PHE A 2 4.84 -10.36 14.42
CA PHE A 2 5.77 -10.12 13.30
C PHE A 2 5.21 -10.51 11.92
N GLU A 3 4.42 -11.58 11.84
CA GLU A 3 3.78 -11.99 10.58
C GLU A 3 2.77 -10.94 10.08
N ILE A 4 1.87 -10.46 10.95
CA ILE A 4 0.89 -9.41 10.62
C ILE A 4 1.61 -8.12 10.20
N ALA A 5 2.67 -7.71 10.91
CA ALA A 5 3.49 -6.57 10.51
C ALA A 5 4.13 -6.80 9.12
N GLY A 6 4.64 -7.99 8.87
CA GLY A 6 5.23 -8.36 7.59
C GLY A 6 4.22 -8.31 6.45
N LEU A 7 2.99 -8.78 6.69
CA LEU A 7 1.88 -8.72 5.74
C LEU A 7 1.43 -7.28 5.50
N ALA A 8 1.30 -6.46 6.54
CA ALA A 8 0.96 -5.05 6.41
C ALA A 8 1.98 -4.30 5.55
N ILE A 9 3.28 -4.47 5.84
CA ILE A 9 4.36 -3.85 5.04
C ILE A 9 4.37 -4.41 3.61
N GLY A 10 4.09 -5.71 3.43
CA GLY A 10 3.95 -6.33 2.11
C GLY A 10 2.78 -5.73 1.31
N GLY A 11 1.65 -5.52 1.97
CA GLY A 11 0.42 -4.98 1.41
C GLY A 11 0.54 -3.51 1.01
N ILE A 12 1.11 -2.64 1.85
CA ILE A 12 1.36 -1.24 1.45
C ILE A 12 2.33 -1.16 0.27
N ALA A 13 3.33 -2.04 0.20
CA ALA A 13 4.28 -2.05 -0.90
C ALA A 13 3.60 -2.51 -2.20
N ALA A 14 2.67 -3.46 -2.11
CA ALA A 14 1.82 -3.87 -3.22
C ALA A 14 0.88 -2.74 -3.67
N LEU A 15 0.16 -2.10 -2.76
CA LEU A 15 -0.70 -0.93 -3.05
C LEU A 15 0.12 0.18 -3.73
N SER A 16 1.28 0.52 -3.17
CA SER A 16 2.14 1.56 -3.75
C SER A 16 2.63 1.20 -5.14
N SER A 17 2.88 -0.08 -5.43
CA SER A 17 3.27 -0.52 -6.77
C SER A 17 2.13 -0.32 -7.78
N VAL A 18 0.89 -0.60 -7.38
CA VAL A 18 -0.30 -0.37 -8.22
C VAL A 18 -0.50 1.13 -8.45
N VAL A 19 -0.45 1.95 -7.40
CA VAL A 19 -0.59 3.42 -7.48
C VAL A 19 0.44 4.03 -8.43
N GLN A 20 1.72 3.69 -8.25
CA GLN A 20 2.79 4.23 -9.09
C GLN A 20 2.65 3.77 -10.54
N ALA A 21 2.32 2.50 -10.77
CA ALA A 21 2.14 1.98 -12.12
C ALA A 21 0.93 2.60 -12.82
N TYR A 22 -0.16 2.88 -12.09
CA TYR A 22 -1.31 3.58 -12.64
C TYR A 22 -0.93 4.99 -13.09
N TYR A 23 -0.27 5.78 -12.23
CA TYR A 23 0.15 7.13 -12.60
C TYR A 23 1.12 7.14 -13.78
N ALA A 24 2.03 6.16 -13.87
CA ALA A 24 2.93 6.02 -15.00
C ALA A 24 2.22 5.58 -16.30
N ALA A 25 1.20 4.72 -16.21
CA ALA A 25 0.41 4.30 -17.35
C ALA A 25 -0.46 5.47 -17.86
N LYS A 26 -1.11 6.18 -16.94
CA LYS A 26 -1.93 7.36 -17.24
C LYS A 26 -1.11 8.47 -17.91
N SER A 27 0.08 8.79 -17.40
CA SER A 27 0.93 9.81 -18.02
C SER A 27 1.42 9.42 -19.43
N ALA A 28 1.45 8.12 -19.72
CA ALA A 28 1.80 7.58 -21.04
C ALA A 28 0.58 7.31 -21.94
N ASN A 29 -0.64 7.67 -21.52
CA ASN A 29 -1.90 7.30 -22.19
C ASN A 29 -2.01 5.79 -22.49
N LYS A 30 -1.68 4.97 -21.49
CA LYS A 30 -1.75 3.50 -21.55
C LYS A 30 -2.58 2.96 -20.41
N ASP A 31 -3.11 1.76 -20.62
CA ASP A 31 -3.73 0.97 -19.56
C ASP A 31 -2.68 0.39 -18.61
N LEU A 32 -3.11 0.18 -17.36
CA LEU A 32 -2.31 -0.53 -16.37
C LEU A 32 -2.15 -2.00 -16.76
N SER A 33 -0.90 -2.48 -16.79
CA SER A 33 -0.61 -3.87 -17.15
C SER A 33 -1.14 -4.87 -16.10
N ASN A 34 -1.86 -5.89 -16.58
CA ASN A 34 -2.28 -7.04 -15.76
C ASN A 34 -1.10 -7.75 -15.07
N ALA A 35 0.10 -7.73 -15.65
CA ALA A 35 1.29 -8.30 -15.02
C ALA A 35 1.65 -7.58 -13.71
N VAL A 36 1.46 -6.26 -13.66
CA VAL A 36 1.69 -5.46 -12.45
C VAL A 36 0.67 -5.79 -11.37
N LEU A 37 -0.61 -5.93 -11.73
CA LEU A 37 -1.67 -6.33 -10.79
C LEU A 37 -1.38 -7.70 -10.18
N LEU A 38 -1.01 -8.70 -11.00
CA LEU A 38 -0.69 -10.04 -10.54
C LEU A 38 0.56 -10.05 -9.63
N LYS A 39 1.60 -9.30 -9.99
CA LYS A 39 2.81 -9.18 -9.17
C LYS A 39 2.52 -8.52 -7.82
N SER A 40 1.66 -7.50 -7.81
CA SER A 40 1.26 -6.79 -6.59
C SER A 40 0.44 -7.70 -5.67
N LYS A 41 -0.51 -8.46 -6.22
CA LYS A 41 -1.24 -9.50 -5.46
C LYS A 41 -0.30 -10.48 -4.76
N LYS A 42 0.62 -11.09 -5.53
CA LYS A 42 1.63 -12.04 -5.00
C LYS A 42 2.56 -11.42 -3.95
N ARG A 43 2.79 -10.10 -4.01
CA ARG A 43 3.62 -9.38 -3.04
C ARG A 43 2.89 -9.17 -1.71
N ALA A 44 1.60 -8.87 -1.75
CA ALA A 44 0.80 -8.69 -0.53
C ALA A 44 0.69 -9.97 0.28
N GLU A 45 0.59 -11.12 -0.39
CA GLU A 45 0.54 -12.46 0.24
C GLU A 45 1.87 -12.89 0.89
N LYS A 46 2.96 -12.16 0.64
CA LYS A 46 4.28 -12.49 1.19
C LYS A 46 4.61 -11.51 2.32
N PRO A 47 4.83 -12.00 3.56
CA PRO A 47 5.37 -11.15 4.60
C PRO A 47 6.76 -10.62 4.21
N LEU A 48 7.01 -9.34 4.45
CA LEU A 48 8.37 -8.82 4.40
C LEU A 48 9.10 -9.13 5.71
N LYS A 49 10.41 -9.36 5.66
CA LYS A 49 11.23 -9.63 6.86
C LYS A 49 11.85 -8.37 7.46
N ASN A 50 12.14 -7.37 6.61
CA ASN A 50 12.86 -6.15 7.00
C ASN A 50 11.87 -5.11 7.54
N GLY A 51 12.20 -4.47 8.67
CA GLY A 51 11.36 -3.45 9.33
C GLY A 51 10.25 -4.01 10.22
N VAL A 52 9.99 -5.31 10.13
CA VAL A 52 8.92 -5.98 10.86
C VAL A 52 9.06 -5.89 12.37
N LYS A 53 10.28 -6.06 12.90
CA LYS A 53 10.49 -6.03 14.35
C LYS A 53 10.08 -4.68 14.95
N VAL A 54 10.48 -3.58 14.30
CA VAL A 54 10.17 -2.25 14.80
C VAL A 54 8.67 -1.96 14.66
N VAL A 55 8.08 -2.21 13.48
CA VAL A 55 6.64 -1.99 13.27
C VAL A 55 5.78 -2.80 14.24
N ALA A 56 6.13 -4.08 14.47
CA ALA A 56 5.43 -4.92 15.43
C ALA A 56 5.59 -4.48 16.89
N ASN A 57 6.69 -3.81 17.23
CA ASN A 57 6.97 -3.37 18.60
C ASN A 57 6.37 -2.00 18.91
N VAL A 58 6.14 -1.15 17.91
CA VAL A 58 5.65 0.23 18.10
C VAL A 58 4.15 0.37 17.90
N ILE A 59 3.52 -0.46 17.05
CA ILE A 59 2.07 -0.45 16.84
C ILE A 59 1.44 -1.60 17.62
N ASP A 60 0.35 -1.33 18.34
CA ASP A 60 -0.41 -2.40 19.00
C ASP A 60 -0.96 -3.40 17.99
N LYS A 61 -1.16 -4.63 18.45
CA LYS A 61 -1.52 -5.76 17.59
C LYS A 61 -2.89 -5.57 16.92
N GLU A 62 -3.85 -4.94 17.60
CA GLU A 62 -5.22 -4.79 17.10
C GLU A 62 -5.25 -3.75 15.99
N LEU A 63 -4.66 -2.57 16.21
CA LEU A 63 -4.53 -1.54 15.18
C LEU A 63 -3.76 -2.06 13.97
N LEU A 64 -2.68 -2.81 14.19
CA LEU A 64 -1.90 -3.39 13.09
C LEU A 64 -2.71 -4.42 12.27
N ALA A 65 -3.54 -5.22 12.93
CA ALA A 65 -4.43 -6.16 12.25
C ALA A 65 -5.52 -5.43 11.46
N THR A 66 -6.13 -4.38 12.03
CA THR A 66 -7.11 -3.54 11.34
C THR A 66 -6.51 -2.90 10.09
N LEU A 67 -5.33 -2.27 10.23
CA LEU A 67 -4.65 -1.64 9.10
C LEU A 67 -4.29 -2.66 8.02
N GLN A 68 -3.82 -3.85 8.41
CA GLN A 68 -3.50 -4.93 7.47
C GLN A 68 -4.74 -5.41 6.71
N GLN A 69 -5.88 -5.57 7.40
CA GLN A 69 -7.14 -5.96 6.77
C GLN A 69 -7.64 -4.87 5.80
N GLU A 70 -7.61 -3.60 6.20
CA GLU A 70 -7.97 -2.46 5.32
C GLU A 70 -7.11 -2.44 4.05
N ILE A 71 -5.80 -2.68 4.18
CA ILE A 71 -4.87 -2.76 3.05
C ILE A 71 -5.24 -3.92 2.11
N GLU A 72 -5.56 -5.10 2.65
CA GLU A 72 -5.94 -6.25 1.83
C GLU A 72 -7.26 -6.03 1.10
N VAL A 73 -8.27 -5.48 1.77
CA VAL A 73 -9.56 -5.14 1.15
C VAL A 73 -9.35 -4.15 0.01
N GLN A 74 -8.63 -3.05 0.27
CA GLN A 74 -8.37 -2.03 -0.74
C GLN A 74 -7.60 -2.58 -1.94
N LEU A 75 -6.61 -3.46 -1.71
CA LEU A 75 -5.84 -4.07 -2.80
C LEU A 75 -6.71 -5.01 -3.66
N LYS A 76 -7.58 -5.81 -3.02
CA LYS A 76 -8.53 -6.67 -3.75
C LYS A 76 -9.48 -5.82 -4.59
N GLU A 77 -10.08 -4.78 -4.00
CA GLU A 77 -10.96 -3.85 -4.71
C GLU A 77 -10.25 -3.23 -5.93
N LEU A 78 -9.04 -2.71 -5.76
CA LEU A 78 -8.25 -2.13 -6.86
C LEU A 78 -8.01 -3.13 -7.99
N ILE A 79 -7.60 -4.36 -7.66
CA ILE A 79 -7.32 -5.38 -8.67
C ILE A 79 -8.58 -5.69 -9.50
N GLU A 80 -9.74 -5.81 -8.85
CA GLU A 80 -10.99 -6.09 -9.54
C GLU A 80 -11.47 -4.89 -10.37
N VAL A 81 -11.29 -3.66 -9.86
CA VAL A 81 -11.56 -2.42 -10.60
C VAL A 81 -10.76 -2.35 -11.91
N PHE A 82 -9.47 -2.66 -11.88
CA PHE A 82 -8.63 -2.63 -13.08
C PHE A 82 -8.83 -3.83 -14.03
N ARG A 83 -9.54 -4.87 -13.59
CA ARG A 83 -9.98 -5.97 -14.46
C ARG A 83 -11.30 -5.70 -15.14
N SER A 84 -12.13 -4.82 -14.58
CA SER A 84 -13.42 -4.44 -15.14
C SER A 84 -13.25 -3.46 -16.30
N SER A 85 -13.92 -3.77 -17.42
CA SER A 85 -14.01 -2.87 -18.58
C SER A 85 -15.01 -1.72 -18.40
N ASN A 86 -15.84 -1.76 -17.34
CA ASN A 86 -17.02 -0.90 -17.22
C ASN A 86 -16.85 0.24 -16.20
N ILE A 87 -15.65 0.43 -15.66
CA ILE A 87 -15.36 1.53 -14.75
C ILE A 87 -14.82 2.73 -15.52
N SER A 88 -15.32 3.92 -15.17
CA SER A 88 -14.85 5.17 -15.74
C SER A 88 -13.45 5.55 -15.25
N ASP A 89 -12.72 6.36 -16.02
CA ASP A 89 -11.41 6.85 -15.58
C ASP A 89 -11.48 7.70 -14.30
N VAL A 90 -12.59 8.43 -14.10
CA VAL A 90 -12.84 9.20 -12.88
C VAL A 90 -12.96 8.28 -11.65
N GLU A 91 -13.66 7.14 -11.78
CA GLU A 91 -13.74 6.16 -10.70
C GLU A 91 -12.38 5.49 -10.45
N ARG A 92 -11.59 5.19 -11.49
CA ARG A 92 -10.22 4.67 -11.33
C ARG A 92 -9.34 5.65 -10.55
N ASP A 93 -9.41 6.93 -10.91
CA ASP A 93 -8.69 7.99 -10.21
C ASP A 93 -9.07 8.05 -8.73
N HIS A 94 -10.36 8.01 -8.42
CA HIS A 94 -10.84 8.03 -7.04
C HIS A 94 -10.34 6.81 -6.25
N MET A 95 -10.40 5.62 -6.84
CA MET A 95 -9.91 4.39 -6.21
C MET A 95 -8.40 4.40 -5.96
N ILE A 96 -7.63 4.94 -6.90
CA ILE A 96 -6.18 5.10 -6.75
C ILE A 96 -5.84 6.12 -5.67
N GLU A 97 -6.58 7.22 -5.59
CA GLU A 97 -6.37 8.21 -4.54
C GLU A 97 -6.71 7.65 -3.15
N LYS A 98 -7.82 6.91 -3.03
CA LYS A 98 -8.15 6.16 -1.80
C LYS A 98 -7.02 5.22 -1.38
N ALA A 99 -6.43 4.51 -2.35
CA ALA A 99 -5.27 3.63 -2.11
C ALA A 99 -4.05 4.39 -1.59
N ARG A 100 -3.75 5.53 -2.21
CA ARG A 100 -2.64 6.42 -1.82
C ARG A 100 -2.83 6.93 -0.39
N LEU A 101 -4.04 7.37 -0.05
CA LEU A 101 -4.39 7.83 1.29
C LEU A 101 -4.26 6.71 2.33
N GLN A 102 -4.66 5.47 2.00
CA GLN A 102 -4.48 4.33 2.90
C GLN A 102 -3.00 4.01 3.17
N ILE A 103 -2.14 4.09 2.13
CA ILE A 103 -0.69 3.96 2.31
C ILE A 103 -0.18 5.04 3.27
N CYS A 104 -0.57 6.29 3.05
CA CYS A 104 -0.14 7.39 3.90
C CYS A 104 -0.64 7.25 5.33
N ARG A 105 -1.90 6.84 5.54
CA ARG A 105 -2.46 6.56 6.87
C ARG A 105 -1.61 5.53 7.61
N PHE A 106 -1.32 4.38 6.98
CA PHE A 106 -0.48 3.35 7.60
C PHE A 106 0.90 3.90 7.99
N LEU A 107 1.56 4.61 7.07
CA LEU A 107 2.89 5.14 7.33
C LEU A 107 2.88 6.23 8.41
N SER A 108 1.84 7.06 8.47
CA SER A 108 1.67 8.07 9.53
C SER A 108 1.52 7.43 10.90
N GLU A 109 0.75 6.34 10.99
CA GLU A 109 0.63 5.56 12.24
C GLU A 109 2.00 4.99 12.67
N VAL A 110 2.74 4.37 11.74
CA VAL A 110 4.10 3.88 12.03
C VAL A 110 5.01 5.01 12.52
N ARG A 111 4.98 6.19 11.88
CA ARG A 111 5.77 7.35 12.29
C ARG A 111 5.39 7.81 13.69
N ARG A 112 4.10 8.03 13.93
CA ARG A 112 3.57 8.52 15.20
C ARG A 112 4.03 7.67 16.37
N PHE A 113 4.00 6.34 16.22
CA PHE A 113 4.42 5.42 17.25
C PHE A 113 5.94 5.17 17.31
N ASN A 114 6.68 5.59 16.28
CA ASN A 114 8.13 5.42 16.18
C ASN A 114 8.86 6.77 16.19
N ASN A 115 8.48 7.66 17.12
CA ASN A 115 9.12 8.97 17.33
C ASN A 115 9.26 9.79 16.04
N ASP A 116 8.15 9.93 15.32
CA ASP A 116 8.02 10.65 14.04
C ASP A 116 8.94 10.17 12.90
N SER A 117 9.50 8.97 13.04
CA SER A 117 10.43 8.37 12.08
C SER A 117 9.91 7.07 11.48
N LEU A 118 10.26 6.79 10.23
CA LEU A 118 9.94 5.49 9.61
C LEU A 118 11.12 4.53 9.83
N PRO A 119 10.87 3.28 10.26
CA PRO A 119 11.94 2.41 10.75
C PRO A 119 12.83 1.81 9.65
N THR A 120 12.56 2.09 8.37
CA THR A 120 13.39 1.61 7.26
C THR A 120 13.37 2.58 6.09
N LYS A 121 14.48 2.62 5.34
CA LYS A 121 14.59 3.36 4.05
C LYS A 121 13.48 3.03 3.06
N ARG A 122 12.98 1.78 3.05
CA ARG A 122 11.88 1.40 2.17
C ARG A 122 10.60 2.13 2.53
N LEU A 123 10.27 2.19 3.82
CA LEU A 123 9.08 2.90 4.28
C LEU A 123 9.21 4.41 4.02
N GLU A 124 10.40 4.98 4.21
CA GLU A 124 10.68 6.38 3.82
C GLU A 124 10.47 6.62 2.32
N GLN A 125 10.95 5.72 1.47
CA GLN A 125 10.71 5.80 0.03
C GLN A 125 9.22 5.68 -0.32
N LEU A 126 8.46 4.84 0.38
CA LEU A 126 7.01 4.75 0.20
C LEU A 126 6.32 6.05 0.61
N TRP A 127 6.74 6.67 1.72
CA TRP A 127 6.23 7.97 2.15
C TRP A 127 6.43 9.06 1.09
N LEU A 128 7.66 9.18 0.59
CA LEU A 128 8.03 10.19 -0.39
C LEU A 128 7.35 9.96 -1.73
N SER A 129 7.37 8.72 -2.24
CA SER A 129 6.79 8.38 -3.54
C SER A 129 5.27 8.52 -3.59
N ASN A 130 4.59 8.33 -2.46
CA ASN A 130 3.15 8.57 -2.35
C ASN A 130 2.81 10.01 -1.95
N ARG A 131 3.82 10.90 -1.82
CA ARG A 131 3.64 12.31 -1.42
C ARG A 131 2.77 12.45 -0.18
N CYS A 132 3.05 11.63 0.83
CA CYS A 132 2.35 11.69 2.10
C CYS A 132 2.68 13.02 2.78
N LYS A 133 1.65 13.70 3.29
CA LYS A 133 1.80 14.95 4.03
C LYS A 133 2.00 14.63 5.51
N THR A 134 2.78 15.47 6.17
CA THR A 134 2.85 15.58 7.63
C THR A 134 1.53 16.05 8.19
#